data_AF-A0A836RV83-F1
#
_entry.id   AF-A0A836RV83-F1
#
_cell.length_a   1.000
_cell.length_b   1.000
_cell.length_c   1.000
_cell.angle_alpha   90.00
_cell.angle_beta   90.00
_cell.angle_gamma   90.00
#
_symmetry.space_group_name_H-M   'P 1'
#
loop_
_entity.id
_entity.type
_entity.pdbx_description
1 polymer ?
#
loop_
_entity_poly.entity_id
_entity_poly.type
_entity_poly.pdbx_seq_one_letter_code
_entity_poly.pdbx_strand_id
1 'polypeptide(L)'
;MGQTIKSTKYQRKKLKEYSTVENIGKLISFNFEMAGGNHCTDFYYDPHTKHYTGLRNILKGWCSKVKMPAKVINSDFIHTRDGYPVYIDIDDTFEDIRVRFFKQVAEFRRLGNIPTEKEISFFIDRAIFSDEVFEKIINEEYLHLVTWEKDYKQDQWNNDASTKQGYIERVRNDASDKKLIKYEYQEKTWGKNDKIRQIIVRIEQPGNNGPLEVSVLSDDFQRNAALIIVAMFNRWIQENDFKYLINHFGIDQIVTYDYWEYQEIKDHLEDKQHISGEYKSITKDLDKLKGKIKTVLYKQHCLNKKEQKKKLNKKELERKNELEESKKDLNSQIEDKEQLRKAMDKQVSKIDEMIKLGKQKMQTNPKKLLDIIKIISRNIFYKSVETFRSDQNDYRDDLLIFREATRANGMIRKKGNESIISLYPVMELTPKMKRNISKQPPLKTVAL
;
A
#
# COMPACT_ATOMS: atom_id res chain seq x y z
N MET A 1 35.96 2.01 -12.93
CA MET A 1 34.70 2.77 -13.08
C MET A 1 34.01 2.30 -14.35
N GLY A 2 32.75 1.86 -14.27
CA GLY A 2 32.00 1.37 -15.44
C GLY A 2 31.80 2.47 -16.50
N GLN A 3 31.63 2.08 -17.78
CA GLN A 3 31.36 3.04 -18.86
C GLN A 3 30.14 3.90 -18.53
N THR A 4 30.33 5.22 -18.48
CA THR A 4 29.24 6.18 -18.35
C THR A 4 28.33 6.10 -19.57
N ILE A 5 27.08 5.71 -19.36
CA ILE A 5 26.08 5.65 -20.42
C ILE A 5 25.71 7.07 -20.87
N LYS A 6 26.03 7.41 -22.12
CA LYS A 6 25.92 8.77 -22.66
C LYS A 6 24.49 9.23 -23.03
N SER A 7 23.49 8.34 -23.04
CA SER A 7 22.10 8.73 -23.35
C SER A 7 21.05 7.90 -22.62
N THR A 8 19.91 8.53 -22.32
CA THR A 8 18.73 7.87 -21.72
C THR A 8 18.18 6.74 -22.60
N LYS A 9 18.30 6.88 -23.94
CA LYS A 9 17.94 5.82 -24.90
C LYS A 9 18.80 4.57 -24.70
N TYR A 10 20.12 4.73 -24.58
CA TYR A 10 21.03 3.60 -24.34
C TYR A 10 20.80 2.99 -22.96
N GLN A 11 20.55 3.80 -21.93
CA GLN A 11 20.23 3.31 -20.59
C GLN A 11 18.99 2.43 -20.59
N ARG A 12 17.91 2.87 -21.25
CA ARG A 12 16.67 2.07 -21.37
C ARG A 12 16.91 0.78 -22.15
N LYS A 13 17.69 0.82 -23.23
CA LYS A 13 18.06 -0.38 -23.99
C LYS A 13 18.78 -1.39 -23.08
N LYS A 14 19.81 -0.94 -22.35
CA LYS A 14 20.55 -1.80 -21.41
C LYS A 14 19.67 -2.33 -20.28
N LEU A 15 18.80 -1.50 -19.70
CA LEU A 15 17.85 -1.97 -18.68
C LEU A 15 16.97 -3.11 -19.21
N LYS A 16 16.47 -3.02 -20.44
CA LYS A 16 15.69 -4.11 -21.06
C LYS A 16 16.53 -5.37 -21.22
N GLU A 17 17.73 -5.25 -21.79
CA GLU A 17 18.67 -6.37 -21.97
C GLU A 17 18.97 -7.10 -20.66
N TYR A 18 19.15 -6.37 -19.55
CA TYR A 18 19.47 -6.94 -18.25
C TYR A 18 18.26 -7.36 -17.41
N SER A 19 17.03 -6.99 -17.79
CA SER A 19 15.82 -7.26 -17.00
C SER A 19 15.27 -8.68 -17.15
N THR A 20 16.17 -9.66 -17.19
CA THR A 20 15.81 -11.09 -17.17
C THR A 20 15.27 -11.48 -15.80
N VAL A 21 14.41 -12.50 -15.77
CA VAL A 21 13.88 -13.07 -14.52
C VAL A 21 15.01 -13.51 -13.59
N GLU A 22 16.07 -14.11 -14.16
CA GLU A 22 17.25 -14.54 -13.43
C GLU A 22 18.00 -13.38 -12.75
N ASN A 23 18.28 -12.29 -13.47
CA ASN A 23 18.98 -11.14 -12.90
C ASN A 23 18.16 -10.43 -11.83
N ILE A 24 16.85 -10.30 -12.06
CA ILE A 24 15.90 -9.77 -11.09
C ILE A 24 15.93 -10.62 -9.81
N GLY A 25 15.82 -11.94 -9.96
CA GLY A 25 15.88 -12.90 -8.85
C GLY A 25 17.18 -12.78 -8.06
N LYS A 26 18.34 -12.78 -8.74
CA LYS A 26 19.66 -12.62 -8.11
C LYS A 26 19.77 -11.34 -7.28
N LEU A 27 19.26 -10.22 -7.80
CA LEU A 27 19.29 -8.95 -7.07
C LEU A 27 18.32 -8.93 -5.87
N ILE A 28 17.16 -9.57 -5.99
CA ILE A 28 16.24 -9.74 -4.85
C ILE A 28 16.91 -10.59 -3.77
N SER A 29 17.49 -11.75 -4.12
CA SER A 29 18.20 -12.61 -3.18
C SER A 29 19.35 -11.89 -2.48
N PHE A 30 20.17 -11.17 -3.24
CA PHE A 30 21.24 -10.33 -2.70
C PHE A 30 20.70 -9.27 -1.72
N ASN A 31 19.63 -8.57 -2.11
CA ASN A 31 19.02 -7.55 -1.25
C ASN A 31 18.45 -8.15 0.03
N PHE A 32 17.78 -9.31 -0.07
CA PHE A 32 17.20 -10.02 1.05
C PHE A 32 18.27 -10.38 2.09
N GLU A 33 19.38 -10.97 1.66
CA GLU A 33 20.52 -11.30 2.53
C GLU A 33 21.15 -10.03 3.13
N MET A 34 21.49 -9.04 2.29
CA MET A 34 22.15 -7.82 2.73
C MET A 34 21.31 -7.04 3.75
N ALA A 35 20.00 -6.96 3.56
CA ALA A 35 19.07 -6.31 4.46
C ALA A 35 18.73 -7.15 5.72
N GLY A 36 19.29 -8.35 5.86
CA GLY A 36 19.12 -9.20 7.04
C GLY A 36 17.83 -10.02 7.06
N GLY A 37 17.17 -10.20 5.92
CA GLY A 37 15.90 -10.94 5.81
C GLY A 37 15.98 -12.38 6.31
N ASN A 38 17.16 -13.02 6.22
CA ASN A 38 17.43 -14.36 6.76
C ASN A 38 17.16 -14.47 8.27
N HIS A 39 17.34 -13.37 9.01
CA HIS A 39 17.18 -13.31 10.47
C HIS A 39 15.77 -12.88 10.89
N CYS A 40 14.87 -12.63 9.93
CA CYS A 40 13.51 -12.23 10.21
C CYS A 40 12.54 -13.41 10.09
N THR A 41 11.50 -13.38 10.92
CA THR A 41 10.27 -14.18 10.80
C THR A 41 9.06 -13.27 10.55
N ASP A 42 9.17 -11.99 10.89
CA ASP A 42 8.09 -11.01 10.79
C ASP A 42 8.36 -10.05 9.63
N PHE A 43 7.37 -9.93 8.75
CA PHE A 43 7.44 -9.08 7.57
C PHE A 43 6.20 -8.21 7.43
N TYR A 44 6.39 -7.00 6.93
CA TYR A 44 5.30 -6.13 6.51
C TYR A 44 5.06 -6.28 5.01
N TYR A 45 3.79 -6.31 4.60
CA TYR A 45 3.41 -6.32 3.18
C TYR A 45 2.48 -5.14 2.90
N ASP A 46 2.83 -4.31 1.92
CA ASP A 46 1.99 -3.17 1.52
C ASP A 46 2.19 -2.82 0.03
N PRO A 47 1.11 -2.74 -0.77
CA PRO A 47 1.18 -2.28 -2.15
C PRO A 47 1.33 -0.75 -2.24
N HIS A 48 2.36 -0.29 -2.95
CA HIS A 48 2.43 1.08 -3.43
C HIS A 48 1.74 1.22 -4.79
N THR A 49 0.74 2.11 -4.89
CA THR A 49 0.04 2.39 -6.15
C THR A 49 0.67 3.60 -6.85
N LYS A 50 1.31 3.36 -7.98
CA LYS A 50 1.89 4.40 -8.83
C LYS A 50 0.86 4.92 -9.84
N HIS A 51 0.68 6.24 -9.88
CA HIS A 51 -0.07 6.90 -10.96
C HIS A 51 0.71 6.80 -12.29
N TYR A 52 0.10 6.18 -13.30
CA TYR A 52 0.68 6.12 -14.64
C TYR A 52 0.22 7.30 -15.49
N THR A 53 1.17 8.18 -15.82
CA THR A 53 0.94 9.40 -16.61
C THR A 53 1.25 9.23 -18.09
N GLY A 54 1.57 8.01 -18.54
CA GLY A 54 1.86 7.74 -19.95
C GLY A 54 0.61 7.54 -20.82
N LEU A 55 0.85 7.39 -22.12
CA LEU A 55 -0.21 7.33 -23.13
C LEU A 55 -0.91 5.97 -23.22
N ARG A 56 -0.28 4.88 -22.74
CA ARG A 56 -0.82 3.50 -22.88
C ARG A 56 -2.20 3.34 -22.25
N ASN A 57 -3.04 2.49 -22.84
CA ASN A 57 -4.40 2.19 -22.37
C ASN A 57 -4.38 1.08 -21.30
N ILE A 58 -3.65 1.32 -20.21
CA ILE A 58 -3.51 0.35 -19.14
C ILE A 58 -4.74 0.33 -18.23
N LEU A 59 -4.81 -0.68 -17.36
CA LEU A 59 -5.89 -0.81 -16.40
C LEU A 59 -5.94 0.35 -15.41
N LYS A 60 -7.16 0.64 -14.96
CA LYS A 60 -7.42 1.66 -13.94
C LYS A 60 -7.50 1.04 -12.56
N GLY A 61 -7.17 1.83 -11.55
CA GLY A 61 -7.34 1.53 -10.14
C GLY A 61 -7.54 2.81 -9.36
N TRP A 62 -7.91 2.69 -8.09
CA TRP A 62 -7.98 3.85 -7.21
C TRP A 62 -6.56 4.39 -6.96
N CYS A 63 -6.32 5.67 -7.24
CA CYS A 63 -5.02 6.29 -7.00
C CYS A 63 -5.13 7.35 -5.90
N SER A 64 -4.55 7.07 -4.74
CA SER A 64 -4.59 7.97 -3.57
C SER A 64 -4.00 9.35 -3.85
N LYS A 65 -3.00 9.44 -4.75
CA LYS A 65 -2.35 10.71 -5.14
C LYS A 65 -3.31 11.67 -5.84
N VAL A 66 -4.20 11.16 -6.70
CA VAL A 66 -5.18 11.98 -7.43
C VAL A 66 -6.61 11.84 -6.87
N LYS A 67 -6.80 11.00 -5.85
CA LYS A 67 -8.07 10.73 -5.15
C LYS A 67 -9.22 10.34 -6.08
N MET A 68 -8.91 9.60 -7.15
CA MET A 68 -9.89 9.11 -8.12
C MET A 68 -9.39 7.87 -8.88
N PRO A 69 -10.27 7.14 -9.58
CA PRO A 69 -9.86 6.10 -10.50
C PRO A 69 -8.98 6.65 -11.63
N ALA A 70 -7.74 6.18 -11.72
CA ALA A 70 -6.76 6.58 -12.71
C ALA A 70 -6.02 5.37 -13.26
N LYS A 71 -5.21 5.54 -14.32
CA LYS A 71 -4.31 4.48 -14.80
C LYS A 71 -3.24 4.25 -13.73
N VAL A 72 -3.08 3.02 -13.26
CA VAL A 72 -2.12 2.73 -12.18
C VAL A 72 -1.32 1.48 -12.43
N ILE A 73 -0.17 1.41 -11.78
CA ILE A 73 0.68 0.23 -11.67
C ILE A 73 0.86 -0.02 -10.17
N ASN A 74 0.69 -1.26 -9.75
CA ASN A 74 0.93 -1.68 -8.37
C ASN A 74 2.38 -2.13 -8.22
N SER A 75 2.99 -1.75 -7.11
CA SER A 75 4.30 -2.25 -6.70
C SER A 75 4.12 -2.83 -5.30
N ASP A 76 4.08 -4.14 -5.20
CA ASP A 76 3.88 -4.84 -3.93
C ASP A 76 5.23 -5.00 -3.24
N PHE A 77 5.36 -4.46 -2.02
CA PHE A 77 6.60 -4.50 -1.25
C PHE A 77 6.49 -5.43 -0.06
N ILE A 78 7.60 -6.10 0.26
CA ILE A 78 7.82 -6.76 1.55
C ILE A 78 8.97 -6.05 2.26
N HIS A 79 8.74 -5.68 3.52
CA HIS A 79 9.75 -5.09 4.40
C HIS A 79 10.01 -5.98 5.60
N THR A 80 11.22 -5.93 6.15
CA THR A 80 11.50 -6.44 7.50
C THR A 80 10.77 -5.59 8.56
N ARG A 81 10.71 -6.09 9.80
CA ARG A 81 10.15 -5.32 10.93
C ARG A 81 10.86 -3.99 11.19
N ASP A 82 12.14 -3.89 10.83
CA ASP A 82 12.94 -2.67 10.96
C ASP A 82 12.77 -1.72 9.77
N GLY A 83 11.89 -2.05 8.82
CA GLY A 83 11.54 -1.18 7.70
C GLY A 83 12.54 -1.22 6.54
N TYR A 84 13.30 -2.30 6.39
CA TYR A 84 14.13 -2.52 5.21
C TYR A 84 13.31 -3.22 4.10
N PRO A 85 13.11 -2.60 2.92
CA PRO A 85 12.50 -3.30 1.78
C PRO A 85 13.39 -4.45 1.32
N VAL A 86 12.87 -5.67 1.36
CA VAL A 86 13.59 -6.90 1.01
C VAL A 86 13.13 -7.52 -0.30
N TYR A 87 11.89 -7.24 -0.70
CA TYR A 87 11.30 -7.76 -1.94
C TYR A 87 10.37 -6.70 -2.55
N ILE A 88 10.29 -6.74 -3.88
CA ILE A 88 9.35 -5.93 -4.65
C ILE A 88 8.88 -6.74 -5.85
N ASP A 89 7.58 -6.72 -6.09
CA ASP A 89 7.00 -7.14 -7.36
C ASP A 89 6.16 -6.01 -7.96
N ILE A 90 6.00 -6.02 -9.28
CA ILE A 90 5.33 -4.92 -10.00
C ILE A 90 4.40 -5.49 -11.05
N ASP A 91 3.12 -5.16 -10.92
CA ASP A 91 2.09 -5.57 -11.86
C ASP A 91 0.99 -4.52 -12.04
N ASP A 92 0.05 -4.77 -12.94
CA ASP A 92 -1.15 -3.94 -13.10
C ASP A 92 -2.27 -4.35 -12.13
N THR A 93 -3.49 -3.84 -12.37
CA THR A 93 -4.67 -4.09 -11.51
C THR A 93 -5.51 -5.28 -11.99
N PHE A 94 -4.95 -6.15 -12.82
CA PHE A 94 -5.67 -7.33 -13.31
C PHE A 94 -5.96 -8.30 -12.16
N GLU A 95 -4.97 -8.61 -11.34
CA GLU A 95 -5.17 -9.46 -10.18
C GLU A 95 -5.48 -8.61 -8.94
N ASP A 96 -6.35 -9.13 -8.07
CA ASP A 96 -6.58 -8.56 -6.75
C ASP A 96 -5.35 -8.79 -5.86
N ILE A 97 -5.09 -7.89 -4.91
CA ILE A 97 -3.99 -8.04 -3.94
C ILE A 97 -4.04 -9.39 -3.21
N ARG A 98 -5.24 -9.89 -2.91
CA ARG A 98 -5.44 -11.18 -2.21
C ARG A 98 -4.93 -12.37 -3.04
N VAL A 99 -4.95 -12.26 -4.37
CA VAL A 99 -4.37 -13.27 -5.27
C VAL A 99 -2.86 -13.08 -5.37
N ARG A 100 -2.42 -11.84 -5.59
CA ARG A 100 -1.00 -11.52 -5.77
C ARG A 100 -0.17 -11.85 -4.53
N PHE A 101 -0.71 -11.61 -3.33
CA PHE A 101 -0.06 -11.88 -2.05
C PHE A 101 0.50 -13.30 -1.98
N PHE A 102 -0.30 -14.34 -2.19
CA PHE A 102 0.18 -15.72 -2.09
C PHE A 102 1.23 -16.07 -3.15
N LYS A 103 1.07 -15.58 -4.39
CA LYS A 103 2.08 -15.78 -5.45
C LYS A 103 3.42 -15.16 -5.06
N GLN A 104 3.36 -13.97 -4.48
CA GLN A 104 4.55 -13.23 -4.06
C GLN A 104 5.18 -13.79 -2.80
N VAL A 105 4.40 -14.32 -1.85
CA VAL A 105 4.95 -15.02 -0.68
C VAL A 105 5.70 -16.29 -1.11
N ALA A 106 5.14 -17.07 -2.04
CA ALA A 106 5.82 -18.25 -2.57
C ALA A 106 7.15 -17.88 -3.26
N GLU A 107 7.12 -16.85 -4.12
CA GLU A 107 8.32 -16.37 -4.81
C GLU A 107 9.33 -15.74 -3.84
N PHE A 108 8.86 -15.02 -2.83
CA PHE A 108 9.68 -14.45 -1.77
C PHE A 108 10.42 -15.54 -0.98
N ARG A 109 9.72 -16.61 -0.58
CA ARG A 109 10.36 -17.77 0.06
C ARG A 109 11.42 -18.38 -0.85
N ARG A 110 11.09 -18.60 -2.13
CA ARG A 110 12.01 -19.18 -3.12
C ARG A 110 13.27 -18.33 -3.32
N LEU A 111 13.12 -17.03 -3.54
CA LEU A 111 14.23 -16.12 -3.79
C LEU A 111 15.06 -15.83 -2.53
N GLY A 112 14.43 -15.79 -1.36
CA GLY A 112 15.11 -15.65 -0.07
C GLY A 112 15.72 -16.96 0.44
N ASN A 113 15.54 -18.07 -0.28
CA ASN A 113 15.91 -19.41 0.15
C ASN A 113 15.39 -19.74 1.57
N ILE A 114 14.17 -19.29 1.85
CA ILE A 114 13.50 -19.46 3.14
C ILE A 114 12.91 -20.88 3.16
N PRO A 115 13.32 -21.75 4.09
CA PRO A 115 12.78 -23.10 4.19
C PRO A 115 11.27 -23.08 4.38
N THR A 116 10.55 -24.05 3.82
CA THR A 116 9.08 -24.11 3.88
C THR A 116 8.59 -24.22 5.33
N GLU A 117 9.33 -24.97 6.15
CA GLU A 117 9.12 -25.19 7.58
C GLU A 117 9.51 -24.00 8.47
N LYS A 118 10.16 -22.97 7.91
CA LYS A 118 10.40 -21.74 8.66
C LYS A 118 9.10 -20.95 8.73
N GLU A 119 8.57 -20.84 9.95
CA GLU A 119 7.42 -19.98 10.25
C GLU A 119 7.72 -18.52 9.90
N ILE A 120 6.82 -17.90 9.13
CA ILE A 120 6.86 -16.47 8.86
C ILE A 120 5.47 -15.86 9.06
N SER A 121 5.45 -14.59 9.45
CA SER A 121 4.22 -13.84 9.69
C SER A 121 4.19 -12.56 8.88
N PHE A 122 3.09 -12.33 8.19
CA PHE A 122 2.85 -11.09 7.45
C PHE A 122 1.87 -10.18 8.17
N PHE A 123 2.29 -8.93 8.35
CA PHE A 123 1.51 -7.87 8.95
C PHE A 123 1.03 -6.93 7.84
N ILE A 124 -0.28 -6.94 7.57
CA ILE A 124 -0.88 -6.31 6.38
C ILE A 124 -2.04 -5.40 6.81
N ASP A 125 -2.31 -4.35 6.03
CA ASP A 125 -3.52 -3.57 6.21
C ASP A 125 -4.79 -4.33 5.78
N ARG A 126 -5.97 -3.74 6.03
CA ARG A 126 -7.32 -4.26 5.78
C ARG A 126 -7.61 -4.68 4.35
N ALA A 127 -6.75 -4.35 3.38
CA ALA A 127 -6.95 -4.69 1.98
C ALA A 127 -6.94 -6.21 1.73
N ILE A 128 -6.28 -6.98 2.59
CA ILE A 128 -6.23 -8.45 2.50
C ILE A 128 -7.46 -9.15 3.10
N PHE A 129 -8.30 -8.42 3.83
CA PHE A 129 -9.42 -8.97 4.60
C PHE A 129 -10.47 -9.62 3.69
N SER A 130 -10.61 -10.94 3.77
CA SER A 130 -11.71 -11.73 3.19
C SER A 130 -11.72 -13.16 3.72
N ASP A 131 -12.88 -13.80 3.76
CA ASP A 131 -13.06 -15.16 4.25
C ASP A 131 -12.18 -16.17 3.50
N GLU A 132 -12.11 -16.08 2.16
CA GLU A 132 -11.25 -16.94 1.31
C GLU A 132 -9.76 -16.87 1.70
N VAL A 133 -9.27 -15.69 2.10
CA VAL A 133 -7.88 -15.53 2.55
C VAL A 133 -7.68 -16.18 3.90
N PHE A 134 -8.61 -15.97 4.84
CA PHE A 134 -8.52 -16.58 6.17
C PHE A 134 -8.59 -18.10 6.09
N GLU A 135 -9.49 -18.66 5.28
CA GLU A 135 -9.56 -20.09 5.02
C GLU A 135 -8.25 -20.63 4.45
N LYS A 136 -7.64 -19.92 3.49
CA LYS A 136 -6.35 -20.33 2.95
C LYS A 136 -5.25 -20.29 3.99
N ILE A 137 -5.12 -19.20 4.74
CA ILE A 137 -4.07 -19.04 5.77
C ILE A 137 -4.19 -20.06 6.90
N ILE A 138 -5.40 -20.36 7.38
CA ILE A 138 -5.61 -21.37 8.43
C ILE A 138 -5.07 -22.76 8.01
N ASN A 139 -5.03 -23.04 6.71
CA ASN A 139 -4.52 -24.30 6.17
C ASN A 139 -3.01 -24.26 5.86
N GLU A 140 -2.32 -23.16 6.11
CA GLU A 140 -0.88 -23.01 5.90
C GLU A 140 -0.14 -23.10 7.25
N GLU A 141 0.55 -24.20 7.49
CA GLU A 141 1.17 -24.49 8.80
C GLU A 141 2.26 -23.48 9.21
N TYR A 142 3.03 -22.98 8.23
CA TYR A 142 4.21 -22.14 8.47
C TYR A 142 4.03 -20.67 8.01
N LEU A 143 2.79 -20.24 7.76
CA LEU A 143 2.49 -18.90 7.28
C LEU A 143 1.34 -18.29 8.07
N HIS A 144 1.65 -17.28 8.88
CA HIS A 144 0.64 -16.54 9.63
C HIS A 144 0.34 -15.19 9.00
N LEU A 145 -0.90 -14.75 9.17
CA LEU A 145 -1.40 -13.45 8.73
C LEU A 145 -1.92 -12.66 9.92
N VAL A 146 -1.44 -11.43 10.04
CA VAL A 146 -1.98 -10.44 10.97
C VAL A 146 -2.53 -9.26 10.18
N THR A 147 -3.80 -8.92 10.40
CA THR A 147 -4.46 -7.78 9.75
C THR A 147 -5.43 -7.10 10.70
N TRP A 148 -5.79 -5.85 10.42
CA TRP A 148 -6.93 -5.23 11.09
C TRP A 148 -8.25 -5.88 10.66
N GLU A 149 -9.22 -5.95 11.57
CA GLU A 149 -10.60 -6.25 11.21
C GLU A 149 -11.20 -5.10 10.39
N LYS A 150 -11.80 -5.44 9.25
CA LYS A 150 -12.46 -4.47 8.38
C LYS A 150 -13.86 -4.14 8.94
N ASP A 151 -14.21 -2.85 8.91
CA ASP A 151 -15.52 -2.32 9.33
C ASP A 151 -15.88 -2.56 10.81
N TYR A 152 -14.88 -2.77 11.68
CA TYR A 152 -15.03 -2.89 13.13
C TYR A 152 -15.73 -1.66 13.73
N LYS A 153 -16.71 -1.88 14.61
CA LYS A 153 -17.63 -0.85 15.13
C LYS A 153 -17.27 -0.29 16.50
N GLN A 154 -16.17 -0.72 17.10
CA GLN A 154 -15.71 -0.26 18.43
C GLN A 154 -16.72 -0.56 19.55
N ASP A 155 -17.39 -1.71 19.46
CA ASP A 155 -18.50 -2.11 20.30
C ASP A 155 -18.26 -3.45 21.01
N GLN A 156 -17.08 -4.04 20.87
CA GLN A 156 -16.81 -5.40 21.35
C GLN A 156 -15.90 -5.48 22.57
N TRP A 157 -15.45 -4.35 23.10
CA TRP A 157 -14.72 -4.30 24.36
C TRP A 157 -15.64 -4.65 25.53
N ASN A 158 -15.21 -5.59 26.37
CA ASN A 158 -15.97 -6.00 27.54
C ASN A 158 -15.36 -5.38 28.81
N ASN A 159 -16.06 -4.45 29.47
CA ASN A 159 -15.54 -3.80 30.68
C ASN A 159 -15.39 -4.77 31.87
N ASP A 160 -16.09 -5.90 31.85
CA ASP A 160 -16.05 -6.90 32.92
C ASP A 160 -14.99 -8.00 32.65
N ALA A 161 -14.39 -8.02 31.46
CA ALA A 161 -13.37 -9.00 31.12
C ALA A 161 -11.98 -8.61 31.66
N SER A 162 -11.17 -9.63 31.98
CA SER A 162 -9.77 -9.44 32.33
C SER A 162 -9.03 -8.74 31.19
N THR A 163 -8.35 -7.66 31.52
CA THR A 163 -7.65 -6.81 30.55
C THR A 163 -6.15 -6.92 30.80
N LYS A 164 -5.39 -7.12 29.73
CA LYS A 164 -3.93 -7.10 29.75
C LYS A 164 -3.44 -5.73 29.30
N GLN A 165 -2.23 -5.35 29.71
CA GLN A 165 -1.66 -4.05 29.38
C GLN A 165 -0.25 -4.21 28.79
N GLY A 166 0.18 -3.20 28.04
CA GLY A 166 1.53 -3.12 27.51
C GLY A 166 1.88 -1.72 27.05
N TYR A 167 3.08 -1.59 26.48
CA TYR A 167 3.59 -0.31 26.00
C TYR A 167 4.21 -0.48 24.62
N ILE A 168 3.99 0.50 23.75
CA ILE A 168 4.76 0.69 22.52
C ILE A 168 5.80 1.76 22.80
N GLU A 169 7.07 1.40 22.73
CA GLU A 169 8.18 2.36 22.82
C GLU A 169 8.47 2.94 21.43
N ARG A 170 8.54 4.27 21.34
CA ARG A 170 8.96 4.99 20.14
C ARG A 170 10.09 5.94 20.46
N VAL A 171 11.19 5.79 19.74
CA VAL A 171 12.30 6.74 19.79
C VAL A 171 11.98 7.95 18.92
N ARG A 172 12.24 9.16 19.42
CA ARG A 172 11.92 10.41 18.75
C ARG A 172 13.16 11.12 18.22
N ASN A 173 13.66 12.11 18.97
CA ASN A 173 14.69 13.01 18.48
C ASN A 173 16.11 12.49 18.68
N ASP A 174 16.31 11.57 19.63
CA ASP A 174 17.60 10.98 19.99
C ASP A 174 17.36 9.65 20.73
N ALA A 175 18.42 8.88 21.00
CA ALA A 175 18.33 7.56 21.65
C ALA A 175 17.72 7.60 23.06
N SER A 176 17.78 8.73 23.76
CA SER A 176 17.23 8.90 25.11
C SER A 176 15.80 9.43 25.12
N ASP A 177 15.38 10.13 24.06
CA ASP A 177 14.03 10.65 23.88
C ASP A 177 13.04 9.55 23.44
N LYS A 178 12.59 8.78 24.43
CA LYS A 178 11.62 7.70 24.28
C LYS A 178 10.21 8.16 24.65
N LYS A 179 9.25 7.90 23.77
CA LYS A 179 7.82 8.03 24.03
C LYS A 179 7.21 6.65 24.25
N LEU A 180 6.64 6.44 25.43
CA LEU A 180 5.85 5.25 25.73
C LEU A 180 4.39 5.53 25.43
N ILE A 181 3.77 4.64 24.65
CA ILE A 181 2.34 4.66 24.35
C ILE A 181 1.74 3.46 25.06
N LYS A 182 0.98 3.72 26.13
CA LYS A 182 0.28 2.68 26.87
C LYS A 182 -0.89 2.15 26.02
N TYR A 183 -1.08 0.83 26.05
CA TYR A 183 -2.25 0.19 25.51
C TYR A 183 -2.78 -0.87 26.45
N GLU A 184 -4.06 -1.15 26.29
CA GLU A 184 -4.78 -2.23 26.95
C GLU A 184 -5.36 -3.14 25.88
N TYR A 185 -5.47 -4.44 26.16
CA TYR A 185 -6.04 -5.36 25.20
C TYR A 185 -6.77 -6.53 25.84
N GLN A 186 -7.69 -7.07 25.05
CA GLN A 186 -8.49 -8.26 25.34
C GLN A 186 -8.37 -9.22 24.15
N GLU A 187 -8.39 -10.52 24.45
CA GLU A 187 -8.23 -11.58 23.46
C GLU A 187 -9.42 -12.51 23.51
N LYS A 188 -9.90 -12.91 22.34
CA LYS A 188 -10.96 -13.89 22.20
C LYS A 188 -10.89 -14.55 20.83
N THR A 189 -11.68 -15.59 20.61
CA THR A 189 -11.95 -16.08 19.26
C THR A 189 -12.81 -15.06 18.51
N TRP A 190 -12.58 -14.91 17.21
CA TRP A 190 -13.34 -13.97 16.39
C TRP A 190 -14.75 -14.52 16.17
N GLY A 191 -15.76 -13.70 16.44
CA GLY A 191 -17.16 -14.15 16.41
C GLY A 191 -17.66 -14.66 15.04
N LYS A 192 -16.94 -14.37 13.94
CA LYS A 192 -17.27 -14.87 12.60
C LYS A 192 -16.53 -16.14 12.21
N ASN A 193 -15.39 -16.41 12.84
CA ASN A 193 -14.57 -17.59 12.58
C ASN A 193 -13.75 -17.90 13.84
N ASP A 194 -14.07 -19.00 14.50
CA ASP A 194 -13.47 -19.42 15.77
C ASP A 194 -11.99 -19.84 15.63
N LYS A 195 -11.54 -20.14 14.41
CA LYS A 195 -10.14 -20.42 14.06
C LYS A 195 -9.32 -19.16 13.82
N ILE A 196 -9.88 -17.97 14.03
CA ILE A 196 -9.16 -16.71 14.00
C ILE A 196 -9.20 -16.09 15.39
N ARG A 197 -8.04 -15.70 15.89
CA ARG A 197 -7.88 -14.93 17.12
C ARG A 197 -8.19 -13.47 16.85
N GLN A 198 -9.00 -12.88 17.73
CA GLN A 198 -9.28 -11.44 17.74
C GLN A 198 -8.64 -10.81 18.98
N ILE A 199 -7.87 -9.75 18.75
CA ILE A 199 -7.22 -8.95 19.77
C ILE A 199 -7.79 -7.54 19.68
N ILE A 200 -8.63 -7.17 20.64
CA ILE A 200 -9.18 -5.82 20.73
C ILE A 200 -8.20 -4.99 21.55
N VAL A 201 -7.74 -3.88 20.98
CA VAL A 201 -6.73 -3.00 21.58
C VAL A 201 -7.32 -1.62 21.80
N ARG A 202 -7.14 -1.09 23.01
CA ARG A 202 -7.40 0.31 23.35
C ARG A 202 -6.10 1.05 23.59
N ILE A 203 -5.94 2.21 22.94
CA ILE A 203 -4.83 3.12 23.15
C ILE A 203 -5.36 4.44 23.69
N GLU A 204 -4.80 4.90 24.80
CA GLU A 204 -5.10 6.22 25.35
C GLU A 204 -4.58 7.32 24.40
N GLN A 205 -5.47 8.24 24.02
CA GLN A 205 -5.13 9.37 23.15
C GLN A 205 -5.29 10.69 23.91
N PRO A 206 -4.18 11.40 24.19
CA PRO A 206 -4.26 12.72 24.80
C PRO A 206 -5.03 13.70 23.89
N GLY A 207 -6.09 14.31 24.42
CA GLY A 207 -6.84 15.37 23.73
C GLY A 207 -8.02 14.91 22.84
N ASN A 208 -8.35 13.62 22.82
CA ASN A 208 -9.53 13.09 22.12
C ASN A 208 -10.64 12.68 23.11
N ASN A 209 -11.90 12.65 22.65
CA ASN A 209 -13.05 12.15 23.41
C ASN A 209 -13.04 10.61 23.47
N GLY A 210 -12.09 10.05 24.21
CA GLY A 210 -11.99 8.61 24.48
C GLY A 210 -10.79 7.91 23.83
N PRO A 211 -10.54 6.64 24.21
CA PRO A 211 -9.44 5.86 23.67
C PRO A 211 -9.69 5.47 22.21
N LEU A 212 -8.63 5.32 21.43
CA LEU A 212 -8.70 4.65 20.14
C LEU A 212 -8.91 3.16 20.38
N GLU A 213 -9.97 2.60 19.83
CA GLU A 213 -10.24 1.17 19.86
C GLU A 213 -10.11 0.55 18.45
N VAL A 214 -9.35 -0.53 18.36
CA VAL A 214 -9.13 -1.28 17.11
C VAL A 214 -9.20 -2.77 17.36
N SER A 215 -9.55 -3.53 16.33
CA SER A 215 -9.57 -4.99 16.34
C SER A 215 -8.51 -5.53 15.38
N VAL A 216 -7.62 -6.38 15.89
CA VAL A 216 -6.57 -7.10 15.14
C VAL A 216 -6.98 -8.55 15.05
N LEU A 217 -6.85 -9.12 13.86
CA LEU A 217 -7.10 -10.54 13.57
C LEU A 217 -5.81 -11.25 13.25
N SER A 218 -5.67 -12.48 13.76
CA SER A 218 -4.52 -13.35 13.54
C SER A 218 -4.96 -14.80 13.55
N ASP A 219 -4.43 -15.63 12.66
CA ASP A 219 -4.54 -17.10 12.77
C ASP A 219 -3.56 -17.67 13.81
N ASP A 220 -2.50 -16.93 14.15
CA ASP A 220 -1.55 -17.32 15.20
C ASP A 220 -2.13 -17.15 16.62
N PHE A 221 -2.51 -18.27 17.25
CA PHE A 221 -2.97 -18.33 18.64
C PHE A 221 -1.84 -18.45 19.67
N GLN A 222 -0.65 -18.89 19.26
CA GLN A 222 0.44 -19.22 20.17
C GLN A 222 1.27 -17.98 20.52
N ARG A 223 1.46 -17.09 19.56
CA ARG A 223 2.29 -15.90 19.74
C ARG A 223 1.71 -14.95 20.77
N ASN A 224 2.62 -14.30 21.51
CA ASN A 224 2.26 -13.27 22.47
C ASN A 224 1.55 -12.10 21.76
N ALA A 225 0.31 -11.79 22.17
CA ALA A 225 -0.49 -10.70 21.62
C ALA A 225 0.24 -9.34 21.69
N ALA A 226 1.03 -9.09 22.73
CA ALA A 226 1.80 -7.84 22.85
C ALA A 226 2.77 -7.64 21.67
N LEU A 227 3.40 -8.71 21.16
CA LEU A 227 4.28 -8.64 20.00
C LEU A 227 3.50 -8.35 18.72
N ILE A 228 2.34 -8.99 18.56
CA ILE A 228 1.43 -8.76 17.42
C ILE A 228 0.97 -7.31 17.39
N ILE A 229 0.54 -6.77 18.54
CA ILE A 229 0.09 -5.39 18.71
C ILE A 229 1.21 -4.43 18.32
N VAL A 230 2.40 -4.57 18.93
CA VAL A 230 3.55 -3.68 18.65
C VAL A 230 3.90 -3.71 17.16
N ALA A 231 3.96 -4.89 16.54
CA ALA A 231 4.25 -5.02 15.11
C ALA A 231 3.19 -4.35 14.24
N MET A 232 1.89 -4.56 14.49
CA MET A 232 0.80 -3.92 13.74
C MET A 232 0.84 -2.39 13.84
N PHE A 233 1.10 -1.84 15.02
CA PHE A 233 1.19 -0.39 15.21
C PHE A 233 2.48 0.23 14.64
N ASN A 234 3.52 -0.56 14.39
CA ASN A 234 4.77 -0.12 13.77
C ASN A 234 4.81 -0.26 12.25
N ARG A 235 3.80 -0.91 11.63
CA ARG A 235 3.68 -1.09 10.16
C ARG A 235 3.80 0.22 9.37
N TRP A 236 3.43 1.36 9.97
CA TRP A 236 3.54 2.70 9.38
C TRP A 236 4.96 3.04 8.86
N ILE A 237 5.99 2.32 9.32
CA ILE A 237 7.35 2.45 8.79
C ILE A 237 7.41 2.28 7.26
N GLN A 238 6.55 1.43 6.66
CA GLN A 238 6.48 1.28 5.20
C GLN A 238 6.02 2.54 4.49
N GLU A 239 5.02 3.25 5.04
CA GLU A 239 4.53 4.49 4.43
C GLU A 239 5.62 5.58 4.45
N ASN A 240 6.37 5.65 5.56
CA ASN A 240 7.51 6.54 5.68
C ASN A 240 8.60 6.17 4.67
N ASP A 241 8.88 4.88 4.48
CA ASP A 241 9.83 4.40 3.49
C ASP A 241 9.40 4.72 2.06
N PHE A 242 8.13 4.54 1.71
CA PHE A 242 7.61 4.91 0.39
C PHE A 242 7.80 6.39 0.10
N LYS A 243 7.50 7.28 1.06
CA LYS A 243 7.77 8.72 0.93
C LYS A 243 9.24 8.98 0.64
N TYR A 244 10.14 8.30 1.36
CA TYR A 244 11.59 8.44 1.16
C TYR A 244 12.04 7.92 -0.21
N LEU A 245 11.60 6.72 -0.60
CA LEU A 245 11.88 6.11 -1.90
C LEU A 245 11.37 6.97 -3.07
N ILE A 246 10.18 7.56 -2.94
CA ILE A 246 9.62 8.47 -3.95
C ILE A 246 10.49 9.72 -4.07
N ASN A 247 10.81 10.38 -2.96
CA ASN A 247 11.49 11.67 -2.95
C ASN A 247 12.97 11.57 -3.34
N HIS A 248 13.66 10.49 -2.95
CA HIS A 248 15.13 10.41 -3.07
C HIS A 248 15.63 9.34 -4.04
N PHE A 249 14.81 8.34 -4.37
CA PHE A 249 15.19 7.26 -5.29
C PHE A 249 14.30 7.18 -6.54
N GLY A 250 13.16 7.88 -6.57
CA GLY A 250 12.33 8.00 -7.75
C GLY A 250 11.63 6.70 -8.15
N ILE A 251 11.11 5.91 -7.20
CA ILE A 251 10.34 4.68 -7.50
C ILE A 251 9.08 4.95 -8.36
N ASP A 252 8.57 6.19 -8.33
CA ASP A 252 7.43 6.65 -9.14
C ASP A 252 7.80 7.05 -10.59
N GLN A 253 9.09 7.06 -10.96
CA GLN A 253 9.50 7.43 -12.32
C GLN A 253 9.11 6.37 -13.35
N ILE A 254 8.76 6.79 -14.58
CA ILE A 254 8.50 5.87 -15.69
C ILE A 254 9.82 5.35 -16.24
N VAL A 255 9.99 4.04 -16.19
CA VAL A 255 11.23 3.35 -16.61
C VAL A 255 11.11 2.80 -18.05
N THR A 256 9.93 2.32 -18.40
CA THR A 256 9.62 1.69 -19.69
C THR A 256 8.25 2.12 -20.20
N TYR A 257 8.10 2.07 -21.53
CA TYR A 257 6.86 2.34 -22.27
C TYR A 257 6.39 1.13 -23.08
N ASP A 258 7.11 0.01 -22.93
CA ASP A 258 6.79 -1.25 -23.56
C ASP A 258 5.60 -1.88 -22.86
N TYR A 259 4.83 -2.64 -23.63
CA TYR A 259 3.58 -3.24 -23.21
C TYR A 259 3.35 -4.54 -23.97
N TRP A 260 2.42 -5.32 -23.44
CA TRP A 260 1.76 -6.44 -24.10
C TRP A 260 0.31 -6.05 -24.34
N GLU A 261 -0.23 -6.45 -25.49
CA GLU A 261 -1.67 -6.53 -25.65
C GLU A 261 -2.18 -7.74 -24.86
N TYR A 262 -3.34 -7.64 -24.22
CA TYR A 262 -3.88 -8.77 -23.46
C TYR A 262 -4.10 -10.03 -24.33
N GLN A 263 -4.34 -9.84 -25.63
CA GLN A 263 -4.43 -10.92 -26.61
C GLN A 263 -3.14 -11.74 -26.70
N GLU A 264 -1.98 -11.12 -26.55
CA GLU A 264 -0.66 -11.77 -26.69
C GLU A 264 -0.31 -12.61 -25.46
N ILE A 265 -0.89 -12.29 -24.30
CA ILE A 265 -0.54 -12.90 -23.01
C ILE A 265 -1.68 -13.72 -22.40
N LYS A 266 -2.82 -13.84 -23.09
CA LYS A 266 -4.02 -14.51 -22.55
C LYS A 266 -3.75 -15.94 -22.08
N ASP A 267 -2.89 -16.68 -22.78
CA ASP A 267 -2.58 -18.08 -22.47
C ASP A 267 -1.67 -18.23 -21.23
N HIS A 268 -1.14 -17.10 -20.72
CA HIS A 268 -0.34 -17.01 -19.51
C HIS A 268 -1.09 -16.37 -18.34
N LEU A 269 -2.38 -16.07 -18.52
CA LEU A 269 -3.22 -15.46 -17.51
C LEU A 269 -4.31 -16.45 -17.08
N GLU A 270 -4.60 -16.44 -15.78
CA GLU A 270 -5.74 -17.16 -15.24
C GLU A 270 -6.99 -16.32 -15.47
N ASP A 271 -7.92 -16.82 -16.29
CA ASP A 271 -9.17 -16.11 -16.53
C ASP A 271 -10.09 -16.17 -15.31
N LYS A 272 -10.82 -15.09 -15.07
CA LYS A 272 -11.80 -15.00 -13.99
C LYS A 272 -13.09 -14.36 -14.50
N GLN A 273 -14.19 -14.95 -14.10
CA GLN A 273 -15.51 -14.37 -14.33
C GLN A 273 -15.68 -13.15 -13.43
N HIS A 274 -16.13 -12.05 -14.03
CA HIS A 274 -16.37 -10.83 -13.27
C HIS A 274 -17.57 -10.06 -13.80
N ILE A 275 -18.13 -9.18 -12.97
CA ILE A 275 -19.30 -8.40 -13.36
C ILE A 275 -18.90 -7.36 -14.41
N SER A 276 -19.46 -7.49 -15.61
CA SER A 276 -19.24 -6.64 -16.78
C SER A 276 -19.35 -5.15 -16.45
N GLY A 277 -18.45 -4.34 -17.02
CA GLY A 277 -18.49 -2.89 -16.91
C GLY A 277 -19.77 -2.28 -17.50
N GLU A 278 -20.25 -2.84 -18.63
CA GLU A 278 -21.50 -2.42 -19.29
C GLU A 278 -22.71 -2.70 -18.38
N TYR A 279 -22.78 -3.89 -17.79
CA TYR A 279 -23.83 -4.27 -16.85
C TYR A 279 -23.86 -3.35 -15.62
N LYS A 280 -22.69 -3.02 -15.04
CA LYS A 280 -22.56 -2.08 -13.92
C LYS A 280 -23.01 -0.67 -14.30
N SER A 281 -22.65 -0.20 -15.50
CA SER A 281 -23.03 1.12 -15.98
C SER A 281 -24.55 1.25 -16.09
N ILE A 282 -25.21 0.27 -16.73
CA ILE A 282 -26.67 0.26 -16.86
C ILE A 282 -27.35 0.14 -15.50
N THR A 283 -26.84 -0.70 -14.61
CA THR A 283 -27.38 -0.82 -13.24
C THR A 283 -27.32 0.52 -12.51
N LYS A 284 -26.20 1.25 -12.61
CA LYS A 284 -26.06 2.57 -12.00
C LYS A 284 -27.02 3.59 -12.60
N ASP A 285 -27.27 3.54 -13.91
CA ASP A 285 -28.22 4.44 -14.56
C ASP A 285 -29.66 4.11 -14.19
N LEU A 286 -30.01 2.82 -14.06
CA LEU A 286 -31.28 2.37 -13.50
C LEU A 286 -31.48 2.88 -12.07
N ASP A 287 -30.47 2.78 -11.21
CA ASP A 287 -30.57 3.28 -9.83
C ASP A 287 -30.81 4.80 -9.77
N LYS A 288 -30.17 5.57 -10.68
CA LYS A 288 -30.45 7.01 -10.82
C LYS A 288 -31.89 7.27 -11.26
N LEU A 289 -32.38 6.55 -12.27
CA LEU A 289 -33.77 6.70 -12.74
C LEU A 289 -34.77 6.33 -11.65
N LYS A 290 -34.51 5.23 -10.90
CA LYS A 290 -35.30 4.83 -9.72
C LYS A 290 -35.27 5.87 -8.60
N GLY A 291 -34.15 6.55 -8.40
CA GLY A 291 -34.06 7.70 -7.50
C GLY A 291 -34.91 8.89 -7.95
N LYS A 292 -34.92 9.19 -9.25
CA LYS A 292 -35.75 10.27 -9.83
C LYS A 292 -37.24 9.95 -9.69
N ILE A 293 -37.67 8.74 -10.03
CA ILE A 293 -39.09 8.37 -9.93
C ILE A 293 -39.58 8.36 -8.49
N LYS A 294 -38.76 7.91 -7.52
CA LYS A 294 -39.07 8.03 -6.09
C LYS A 294 -39.35 9.49 -5.68
N THR A 295 -38.57 10.42 -6.21
CA THR A 295 -38.76 11.86 -5.97
C THR A 295 -40.07 12.39 -6.58
N VAL A 296 -40.40 11.97 -7.81
CA VAL A 296 -41.65 12.36 -8.48
C VAL A 296 -42.87 11.80 -7.72
N LEU A 297 -42.85 10.52 -7.37
CA LEU A 297 -43.92 9.88 -6.59
C LEU A 297 -44.13 10.54 -5.23
N TYR A 298 -43.06 10.94 -4.54
CA TYR A 298 -43.16 11.68 -3.28
C TYR A 298 -43.84 13.04 -3.48
N LYS A 299 -43.46 13.80 -4.53
CA LYS A 299 -44.08 15.09 -4.85
C LYS A 299 -45.57 14.93 -5.20
N GLN A 300 -45.92 13.91 -5.98
CA GLN A 300 -47.31 13.56 -6.28
C GLN A 300 -48.09 13.24 -5.02
N HIS A 301 -47.55 12.40 -4.12
CA HIS A 301 -48.18 12.08 -2.85
C HIS A 301 -48.44 13.34 -1.99
N CYS A 302 -47.47 14.24 -1.89
CA CYS A 302 -47.63 15.50 -1.17
C CYS A 302 -48.72 16.40 -1.78
N LEU A 303 -48.82 16.47 -3.11
CA LEU A 303 -49.87 17.23 -3.80
C LEU A 303 -51.24 16.59 -3.60
N ASN A 304 -51.36 15.27 -3.72
CA ASN A 304 -52.61 14.55 -3.49
C ASN A 304 -53.11 14.74 -2.05
N LYS A 305 -52.21 14.71 -1.07
CA LYS A 305 -52.54 14.99 0.35
C LYS A 305 -53.00 16.43 0.58
N LYS A 306 -52.47 17.39 -0.21
CA LYS A 306 -52.94 18.78 -0.17
C LYS A 306 -54.31 18.94 -0.83
N GLU A 307 -54.53 18.29 -1.97
CA GLU A 307 -55.81 18.29 -2.69
C GLU A 307 -56.95 17.73 -1.84
N GLN A 308 -56.68 16.70 -1.03
CA GLN A 308 -57.62 16.16 -0.05
C GLN A 308 -58.00 17.16 1.05
N LYS A 309 -57.14 18.13 1.37
CA LYS A 309 -57.37 19.14 2.41
C LYS A 309 -57.92 20.46 1.87
N LYS A 310 -57.59 20.82 0.64
CA LYS A 310 -58.00 22.07 -0.02
C LYS A 310 -57.98 21.91 -1.53
N LYS A 311 -58.80 22.69 -2.24
CA LYS A 311 -58.76 22.76 -3.70
C LYS A 311 -57.39 23.29 -4.16
N LEU A 312 -56.77 22.58 -5.10
CA LEU A 312 -55.49 22.99 -5.69
C LEU A 312 -55.67 24.27 -6.51
N ASN A 313 -54.66 25.15 -6.48
CA ASN A 313 -54.63 26.31 -7.38
C ASN A 313 -54.17 25.91 -8.80
N LYS A 314 -54.29 26.83 -9.76
CA LYS A 314 -53.93 26.60 -11.17
C LYS A 314 -52.49 26.09 -11.35
N LYS A 315 -51.54 26.69 -10.63
CA LYS A 315 -50.11 26.33 -10.67
C LYS A 315 -49.84 24.94 -10.07
N GLU A 316 -50.57 24.56 -9.02
CA GLU A 316 -50.47 23.23 -8.40
C GLU A 316 -51.08 22.14 -9.31
N LEU A 317 -52.14 22.47 -10.07
CA LEU A 317 -52.73 21.57 -11.05
C LEU A 317 -51.81 21.36 -12.27
N GLU A 318 -51.23 22.44 -12.81
CA GLU A 318 -50.19 22.37 -13.84
C GLU A 318 -49.01 21.49 -13.36
N ARG A 319 -48.54 21.73 -12.13
CA ARG A 319 -47.47 20.92 -11.53
C ARG A 319 -47.83 19.45 -11.37
N LYS A 320 -49.10 19.12 -11.08
CA LYS A 320 -49.57 17.73 -10.98
C LYS A 320 -49.50 17.03 -12.34
N ASN A 321 -49.93 17.72 -13.42
CA ASN A 321 -49.84 17.20 -14.78
C ASN A 321 -48.39 17.00 -15.24
N GLU A 322 -47.51 17.97 -14.99
CA GLU A 322 -46.06 17.84 -15.26
C GLU A 322 -45.44 16.61 -14.56
N LEU A 323 -45.86 16.34 -13.32
CA LEU A 323 -45.38 15.18 -12.57
C LEU A 323 -45.90 13.85 -13.14
N GLU A 324 -47.13 13.80 -13.64
CA GLU A 324 -47.66 12.61 -14.33
C GLU A 324 -46.94 12.34 -15.65
N GLU A 325 -46.68 13.38 -16.46
CA GLU A 325 -45.89 13.24 -17.68
C GLU A 325 -44.46 12.79 -17.37
N SER A 326 -43.81 13.41 -16.38
CA SER A 326 -42.46 13.04 -15.95
C SER A 326 -42.41 11.60 -15.41
N LYS A 327 -43.45 11.14 -14.70
CA LYS A 327 -43.55 9.75 -14.23
C LYS A 327 -43.66 8.78 -15.40
N LYS A 328 -44.49 9.09 -16.41
CA LYS A 328 -44.66 8.25 -17.61
C LYS A 328 -43.34 8.12 -18.37
N ASP A 329 -42.66 9.24 -18.61
CA ASP A 329 -41.35 9.28 -19.27
C ASP A 329 -40.28 8.47 -18.49
N LEU A 330 -40.17 8.70 -17.17
CA LEU A 330 -39.22 7.96 -16.34
C LEU A 330 -39.51 6.46 -16.29
N ASN A 331 -40.78 6.04 -16.27
CA ASN A 331 -41.15 4.63 -16.34
C ASN A 331 -40.72 3.99 -17.67
N SER A 332 -40.95 4.66 -18.79
CA SER A 332 -40.50 4.19 -20.11
C SER A 332 -38.99 4.02 -20.14
N GLN A 333 -38.22 5.02 -19.67
CA GLN A 333 -36.76 4.94 -19.62
C GLN A 333 -36.26 3.83 -18.70
N ILE A 334 -36.94 3.57 -17.58
CA ILE A 334 -36.62 2.45 -16.69
C ILE A 334 -36.85 1.13 -17.41
N GLU A 335 -37.99 0.96 -18.07
CA GLU A 335 -38.33 -0.27 -18.79
C GLU A 335 -37.32 -0.57 -19.89
N ASP A 336 -36.98 0.41 -20.73
CA ASP A 336 -35.97 0.28 -21.78
C ASP A 336 -34.60 -0.15 -21.21
N LYS A 337 -34.17 0.49 -20.12
CA LYS A 337 -32.89 0.16 -19.46
C LYS A 337 -32.93 -1.20 -18.76
N GLU A 338 -34.08 -1.62 -18.24
CA GLU A 338 -34.24 -2.95 -17.65
C GLU A 338 -34.20 -4.05 -18.71
N GLN A 339 -34.80 -3.83 -19.88
CA GLN A 339 -34.71 -4.73 -21.02
C GLN A 339 -33.25 -4.85 -21.51
N LEU A 340 -32.57 -3.71 -21.70
CA LEU A 340 -31.14 -3.69 -22.06
C LEU A 340 -30.28 -4.44 -21.03
N ARG A 341 -30.53 -4.24 -19.72
CA ARG A 341 -29.78 -4.94 -18.67
C ARG A 341 -30.02 -6.46 -18.70
N LYS A 342 -31.26 -6.89 -18.95
CA LYS A 342 -31.63 -8.32 -19.01
C LYS A 342 -30.99 -9.03 -20.22
N ALA A 343 -30.83 -8.32 -21.33
CA ALA A 343 -30.20 -8.84 -22.53
C ALA A 343 -28.66 -8.94 -22.43
N MET A 344 -28.05 -8.39 -21.38
CA MET A 344 -26.59 -8.40 -21.18
C MET A 344 -26.15 -9.48 -20.21
N ASP A 345 -25.00 -10.10 -20.51
CA ASP A 345 -24.35 -11.02 -19.59
C ASP A 345 -23.85 -10.27 -18.35
N LYS A 346 -24.33 -10.71 -17.18
CA LYS A 346 -23.91 -10.14 -15.90
C LYS A 346 -22.45 -10.45 -15.63
N GLN A 347 -22.00 -11.66 -15.91
CA GLN A 347 -20.64 -12.13 -15.70
C GLN A 347 -20.00 -12.45 -17.03
N VAL A 348 -18.80 -11.90 -17.25
CA VAL A 348 -18.02 -12.11 -18.48
C VAL A 348 -16.58 -12.46 -18.12
N SER A 349 -15.89 -13.12 -19.06
CA SER A 349 -14.45 -13.32 -19.00
C SER A 349 -13.75 -11.98 -18.84
N LYS A 350 -12.86 -11.90 -17.85
CA LYS A 350 -12.09 -10.68 -17.63
C LYS A 350 -11.07 -10.48 -18.74
N ILE A 351 -10.43 -11.56 -19.20
CA ILE A 351 -9.47 -11.49 -20.29
C ILE A 351 -10.14 -10.99 -21.57
N ASP A 352 -11.28 -11.56 -21.95
CA ASP A 352 -11.99 -11.16 -23.17
C ASP A 352 -12.48 -9.72 -23.11
N GLU A 353 -12.97 -9.26 -21.94
CA GLU A 353 -13.34 -7.86 -21.76
C GLU A 353 -12.12 -6.93 -21.92
N MET A 354 -10.96 -7.31 -21.39
CA MET A 354 -9.73 -6.51 -21.54
C MET A 354 -9.28 -6.43 -23.01
N ILE A 355 -9.40 -7.54 -23.75
CA ILE A 355 -9.14 -7.60 -25.19
C ILE A 355 -10.11 -6.71 -25.95
N LYS A 356 -11.43 -6.84 -25.71
CA LYS A 356 -12.48 -6.02 -26.33
C LYS A 356 -12.25 -4.53 -26.09
N LEU A 357 -11.80 -4.16 -24.89
CA LEU A 357 -11.52 -2.77 -24.50
C LEU A 357 -10.14 -2.26 -24.96
N GLY A 358 -9.37 -3.06 -25.70
CA GLY A 358 -8.02 -2.72 -26.17
C GLY A 358 -7.08 -2.36 -25.03
N LYS A 359 -7.17 -3.07 -23.90
CA LYS A 359 -6.33 -2.84 -22.73
C LYS A 359 -4.94 -3.41 -22.95
N GLN A 360 -3.98 -2.71 -22.36
CA GLN A 360 -2.55 -3.03 -22.46
C GLN A 360 -1.98 -3.31 -21.08
N LYS A 361 -1.13 -4.34 -20.96
CA LYS A 361 -0.35 -4.64 -19.75
C LYS A 361 1.07 -4.12 -19.94
N MET A 362 1.60 -3.36 -18.99
CA MET A 362 2.99 -2.86 -19.11
C MET A 362 3.99 -4.00 -18.98
N GLN A 363 5.08 -3.95 -19.75
CA GLN A 363 6.22 -4.84 -19.50
C GLN A 363 7.00 -4.34 -18.28
N THR A 364 6.78 -4.94 -17.11
CA THR A 364 7.26 -4.37 -15.84
C THR A 364 8.70 -4.75 -15.49
N ASN A 365 9.31 -5.76 -16.12
CA ASN A 365 10.66 -6.22 -15.78
C ASN A 365 11.74 -5.13 -15.76
N PRO A 366 11.84 -4.20 -16.74
CA PRO A 366 12.81 -3.11 -16.65
C PRO A 366 12.58 -2.21 -15.43
N LYS A 367 11.32 -1.99 -15.04
CA LYS A 367 10.96 -1.24 -13.83
C LYS A 367 11.31 -2.04 -12.58
N LYS A 368 10.99 -3.34 -12.52
CA LYS A 368 11.37 -4.23 -11.40
C LYS A 368 12.86 -4.18 -11.17
N LEU A 369 13.66 -4.42 -12.21
CA LEU A 369 15.13 -4.38 -12.13
C LEU A 369 15.63 -3.05 -11.55
N LEU A 370 15.18 -1.91 -12.11
CA LEU A 370 15.64 -0.61 -11.65
C LEU A 370 15.19 -0.29 -10.22
N ASP A 371 13.97 -0.68 -9.84
CA ASP A 371 13.47 -0.43 -8.50
C ASP A 371 14.13 -1.33 -7.45
N ILE A 372 14.54 -2.55 -7.80
CA ILE A 372 15.38 -3.39 -6.93
C ILE A 372 16.73 -2.71 -6.68
N ILE A 373 17.37 -2.17 -7.72
CA ILE A 373 18.62 -1.40 -7.56
C ILE A 373 18.41 -0.18 -6.64
N LYS A 374 17.27 0.51 -6.75
CA LYS A 374 16.92 1.64 -5.88
C LYS A 374 16.73 1.21 -4.43
N ILE A 375 16.02 0.13 -4.14
CA ILE A 375 15.84 -0.34 -2.76
C ILE A 375 17.15 -0.85 -2.17
N ILE A 376 18.02 -1.51 -2.95
CA ILE A 376 19.38 -1.89 -2.51
C ILE A 376 20.17 -0.62 -2.14
N SER A 377 20.15 0.39 -3.01
CA SER A 377 20.84 1.66 -2.78
C SER A 377 20.31 2.36 -1.51
N ARG A 378 18.99 2.31 -1.28
CA ARG A 378 18.36 2.80 -0.06
C ARG A 378 18.83 2.01 1.16
N ASN A 379 18.87 0.68 1.09
CA ASN A 379 19.27 -0.17 2.22
C ASN A 379 20.74 0.07 2.60
N ILE A 380 21.64 0.20 1.62
CA ILE A 380 23.04 0.59 1.85
C ILE A 380 23.11 1.95 2.53
N PHE A 381 22.34 2.93 2.04
CA PHE A 381 22.29 4.26 2.63
C PHE A 381 21.83 4.22 4.10
N TYR A 382 20.75 3.49 4.41
CA TYR A 382 20.24 3.40 5.78
C TYR A 382 21.21 2.70 6.74
N LYS A 383 21.85 1.61 6.32
CA LYS A 383 22.90 0.96 7.11
C LYS A 383 24.08 1.88 7.38
N SER A 384 24.45 2.70 6.38
CA SER A 384 25.53 3.69 6.55
C SER A 384 25.13 4.83 7.51
N VAL A 385 23.86 5.23 7.49
CA VAL A 385 23.31 6.23 8.41
C VAL A 385 23.27 5.74 9.85
N GLU A 386 23.09 4.43 10.10
CA GLU A 386 23.05 3.90 11.47
C GLU A 386 24.35 4.18 12.24
N THR A 387 25.51 4.04 11.59
CA THR A 387 26.80 4.44 12.16
C THR A 387 26.88 5.95 12.41
N PHE A 388 26.33 6.76 11.49
CA PHE A 388 26.27 8.21 11.68
C PHE A 388 25.34 8.60 12.85
N ARG A 389 24.23 7.88 13.05
CA ARG A 389 23.26 8.09 14.13
C ARG A 389 23.86 7.81 15.49
N SER A 390 24.67 6.76 15.64
CA SER A 390 25.32 6.45 16.91
C SER A 390 26.26 7.58 17.35
N ASP A 391 26.88 8.27 16.40
CA ASP A 391 27.83 9.35 16.68
C ASP A 391 27.15 10.71 16.91
N GLN A 392 26.12 11.04 16.11
CA GLN A 392 25.38 12.32 16.25
C GLN A 392 24.37 12.31 17.39
N ASN A 393 23.69 11.17 17.59
CA ASN A 393 22.55 11.03 18.48
C ASN A 393 21.50 12.15 18.33
N ASP A 394 21.22 12.59 17.10
CA ASP A 394 20.15 13.54 16.74
C ASP A 394 19.49 13.06 15.43
N TYR A 395 18.23 12.64 15.51
CA TYR A 395 17.48 11.96 14.44
C TYR A 395 16.57 12.90 13.64
N ARG A 396 16.52 14.19 13.95
CA ARG A 396 15.57 15.11 13.29
C ARG A 396 15.90 15.38 11.83
N ASP A 397 17.18 15.51 11.52
CA ASP A 397 17.69 15.85 10.18
C ASP A 397 18.84 14.93 9.74
N ASP A 398 19.02 13.80 10.42
CA ASP A 398 20.12 12.86 10.20
C ASP A 398 20.25 12.39 8.75
N LEU A 399 19.15 11.99 8.11
CA LEU A 399 19.11 11.52 6.73
C LEU A 399 19.47 12.64 5.75
N LEU A 400 19.08 13.88 6.05
CA LEU A 400 19.42 15.04 5.22
C LEU A 400 20.90 15.37 5.36
N ILE A 401 21.39 15.53 6.60
CA ILE A 401 22.79 15.88 6.90
C ILE A 401 23.73 14.83 6.34
N PHE A 402 23.44 13.54 6.56
CA PHE A 402 24.27 12.45 6.05
C PHE A 402 24.29 12.41 4.51
N ARG A 403 23.14 12.64 3.85
CA ARG A 403 23.07 12.71 2.39
C ARG A 403 23.88 13.88 1.83
N GLU A 404 23.86 15.03 2.49
CA GLU A 404 24.67 16.18 2.09
C GLU A 404 26.16 15.92 2.33
N ALA A 405 26.53 15.31 3.46
CA ALA A 405 27.92 14.95 3.75
C ALA A 405 28.50 13.96 2.74
N THR A 406 27.74 12.92 2.36
CA THR A 406 28.17 11.91 1.38
C THR A 406 28.26 12.43 -0.06
N ARG A 407 27.68 13.61 -0.33
CA ARG A 407 27.73 14.29 -1.64
C ARG A 407 28.63 15.53 -1.63
N ALA A 408 29.14 15.91 -0.48
CA ALA A 408 29.96 17.09 -0.32
C ALA A 408 31.31 16.91 -1.03
N ASN A 409 31.78 17.98 -1.67
CA ASN A 409 33.18 18.05 -2.07
C ASN A 409 34.05 18.11 -0.81
N GLY A 410 35.30 17.70 -0.90
CA GLY A 410 36.18 17.73 0.26
C GLY A 410 37.64 17.81 -0.09
N MET A 411 38.45 18.09 0.92
CA MET A 411 39.90 18.05 0.86
C MET A 411 40.41 17.06 1.90
N ILE A 412 41.28 16.15 1.46
CA ILE A 412 41.98 15.21 2.34
C ILE A 412 43.36 15.78 2.61
N ARG A 413 43.71 15.98 3.88
CA ARG A 413 45.04 16.42 4.32
C ARG A 413 45.63 15.37 5.24
N LYS A 414 46.86 14.95 4.96
CA LYS A 414 47.62 14.06 5.85
C LYS A 414 48.36 14.88 6.89
N LYS A 415 48.19 14.58 8.17
CA LYS A 415 48.94 15.19 9.28
C LYS A 415 49.55 14.09 10.12
N GLY A 416 50.82 13.77 9.86
CA GLY A 416 51.48 12.60 10.45
C GLY A 416 50.82 11.29 9.99
N ASN A 417 50.36 10.48 10.94
CA ASN A 417 49.64 9.22 10.69
C ASN A 417 48.11 9.40 10.56
N GLU A 418 47.59 10.61 10.72
CA GLU A 418 46.15 10.89 10.62
C GLU A 418 45.79 11.47 9.25
N SER A 419 44.62 11.08 8.75
CA SER A 419 43.99 11.69 7.58
C SER A 419 42.85 12.60 8.03
N ILE A 420 42.97 13.90 7.79
CA ILE A 420 41.95 14.90 8.07
C ILE A 420 41.14 15.09 6.80
N ILE A 421 39.85 14.75 6.86
CA ILE A 421 38.91 14.94 5.76
C ILE A 421 38.07 16.18 6.07
N SER A 422 38.23 17.24 5.28
CA SER A 422 37.40 18.45 5.34
C SER A 422 36.31 18.34 4.29
N LEU A 423 35.04 18.36 4.69
CA LEU A 423 33.90 18.36 3.77
C LEU A 423 33.32 19.77 3.62
N TYR A 424 32.90 20.10 2.40
CA TYR A 424 32.31 21.37 2.00
C TYR A 424 30.91 21.10 1.43
N PRO A 425 29.91 20.82 2.30
CA PRO A 425 28.54 20.62 1.85
C PRO A 425 27.98 21.92 1.25
N VAL A 426 27.11 21.78 0.25
CA VAL A 426 26.44 22.93 -0.39
C VAL A 426 25.35 23.50 0.55
N MET A 427 24.84 22.68 1.45
CA MET A 427 23.83 23.09 2.43
C MET A 427 24.37 24.11 3.44
N GLU A 428 23.64 25.22 3.59
CA GLU A 428 23.84 26.14 4.71
C GLU A 428 23.33 25.51 6.02
N LEU A 429 24.26 24.99 6.82
CA LEU A 429 23.94 24.48 8.15
C LEU A 429 23.54 25.64 9.07
N THR A 430 22.39 25.52 9.74
CA THR A 430 21.98 26.49 10.75
C THR A 430 23.00 26.57 11.89
N PRO A 431 23.10 27.70 12.63
CA PRO A 431 24.02 27.81 13.77
C PRO A 431 23.81 26.75 14.86
N LYS A 432 22.60 26.17 14.96
CA LYS A 432 22.29 25.06 15.87
C LYS A 432 22.88 23.74 15.33
N MET A 433 22.70 23.45 14.05
CA MET A 433 23.29 22.27 13.40
C MET A 433 24.82 22.30 13.43
N LYS A 434 25.43 23.46 13.14
CA LYS A 434 26.89 23.65 13.23
C LYS A 434 27.41 23.34 14.63
N ARG A 435 26.72 23.80 15.68
CA ARG A 435 27.07 23.53 17.09
C ARG A 435 26.95 22.05 17.47
N ASN A 436 25.98 21.34 16.91
CA ASN A 436 25.82 19.91 17.17
C ASN A 436 26.95 19.10 16.49
N ILE A 437 27.28 19.43 15.24
CA ILE A 437 28.37 18.80 14.49
C ILE A 437 29.74 19.13 15.10
N SER A 438 29.97 20.37 15.56
CA SER A 438 31.27 20.80 16.10
C SER A 438 31.60 20.25 17.50
N LYS A 439 30.61 19.68 18.20
CA LYS A 439 30.83 19.06 19.53
C LYS A 439 31.45 17.67 19.44
N GLN A 440 31.74 17.19 18.23
CA GLN A 440 32.18 15.83 18.01
C GLN A 440 33.70 15.70 17.92
N PRO A 441 34.27 14.57 18.41
CA PRO A 441 35.63 14.19 18.06
C PRO A 441 35.73 13.96 16.54
N PRO A 442 36.92 14.17 15.92
CA PRO A 442 37.11 13.83 14.52
C PRO A 442 36.78 12.35 14.29
N LEU A 443 36.06 12.07 13.19
CA LEU A 443 35.77 10.70 12.74
C LEU A 443 37.07 9.89 12.76
N LYS A 444 37.20 8.97 13.73
CA LYS A 444 38.32 8.04 13.75
C LYS A 444 38.18 7.16 12.52
N THR A 445 39.26 7.14 11.75
CA THR A 445 39.39 6.45 10.47
C THR A 445 38.87 5.02 10.59
N VAL A 446 37.76 4.71 9.93
CA VAL A 446 37.43 3.33 9.59
C VAL A 446 38.33 2.96 8.43
N ALA A 447 39.29 2.07 8.67
CA ALA A 447 40.10 1.50 7.62
C ALA A 447 39.15 0.79 6.63
N LEU A 448 39.22 1.20 5.36
CA LEU A 448 38.65 0.43 4.24
C LEU A 448 39.47 -0.83 4.01
#